data_AF-C6XD71-F1
#
_entry.id   AF-C6XD71-F1
#
_cell.length_a   1.000
_cell.length_b   1.000
_cell.length_c   1.000
_cell.angle_alpha   90.00
_cell.angle_beta   90.00
_cell.angle_gamma   90.00
#
_symmetry.space_group_name_H-M   'P 1'
#
loop_
_entity.id
_entity.type
_entity.pdbx_description
1 polymer ?
#
loop_
_entity_poly.entity_id
_entity_poly.type
_entity_poly.pdbx_seq_one_letter_code
_entity_poly.pdbx_strand_id
1 'polypeptide(L)'
;MQYSQRLNLLYGIALHEMGGDAGSISVDDGDVQDAAHFLACYLTVKAIQLAERSPADERVENFDMLSVYQAYAMLVYTYLVLPLGDEGVQPDFQKTAVTIAKSLFVELSEDEWLEIIESGQHKYQLIGDAEAEHWMNYRQDLDKAVVAFVVAGTDENAPFSPEDILPIFGTMLSMLCEAFESL
;
A
#
# COMPACT_ATOMS: atom_id res chain seq x y z
N MET A 1 6.25 22.12 4.63
CA MET A 1 6.74 20.74 4.80
C MET A 1 6.79 20.10 3.43
N GLN A 2 7.94 19.54 3.05
CA GLN A 2 8.07 18.76 1.82
C GLN A 2 7.24 17.47 1.93
N TYR A 3 6.90 16.86 0.81
CA TYR A 3 6.11 15.64 0.78
C TYR A 3 6.90 14.45 1.37
N SER A 4 8.21 14.35 1.09
CA SER A 4 9.09 13.36 1.74
C SER A 4 9.07 13.44 3.27
N GLN A 5 9.12 14.66 3.82
CA GLN A 5 9.02 14.88 5.26
C GLN A 5 7.67 14.40 5.81
N ARG A 6 6.57 14.59 5.07
CA ARG A 6 5.24 14.09 5.46
C ARG A 6 5.22 12.57 5.54
N LEU A 7 5.79 11.89 4.55
CA LEU A 7 5.89 10.41 4.58
C LEU A 7 6.72 9.91 5.76
N ASN A 8 7.88 10.52 6.03
CA ASN A 8 8.72 10.13 7.17
C ASN A 8 7.99 10.35 8.52
N LEU A 9 7.22 11.44 8.64
CA LEU A 9 6.40 11.69 9.83
C LEU A 9 5.32 10.61 10.00
N LEU A 10 4.56 10.30 8.94
CA LEU A 10 3.54 9.25 8.97
C LEU A 10 4.12 7.89 9.28
N TYR A 11 5.27 7.57 8.70
CA TYR A 11 6.00 6.35 8.98
C TYR A 11 6.31 6.24 10.48
N GLY A 12 6.85 7.29 11.10
CA GLY A 12 7.11 7.32 12.54
C GLY A 12 5.85 7.12 13.39
N ILE A 13 4.73 7.75 13.00
CA ILE A 13 3.42 7.59 13.68
C ILE A 13 2.93 6.15 13.56
N ALA A 14 2.88 5.60 12.35
CA ALA A 14 2.38 4.25 12.08
C ALA A 14 3.28 3.16 12.71
N LEU A 15 4.60 3.37 12.77
CA LEU A 15 5.52 2.48 13.45
C LEU A 15 5.26 2.43 14.96
N HIS A 16 5.01 3.59 15.58
CA HIS A 16 4.66 3.68 16.99
C HIS A 16 3.33 3.01 17.31
N GLU A 17 2.31 3.17 16.47
CA GLU A 17 1.03 2.47 16.61
C GLU A 17 1.16 0.94 16.59
N MET A 18 2.10 0.41 15.81
CA MET A 18 2.39 -1.02 15.72
C MET A 18 3.24 -1.54 16.90
N GLY A 19 3.54 -0.72 17.89
CA GLY A 19 4.34 -1.08 19.06
C GLY A 19 5.84 -1.20 18.77
N GLY A 20 6.31 -0.69 17.63
CA GLY A 20 7.73 -0.55 17.34
C GLY A 20 8.36 0.55 18.20
N ASP A 21 9.62 0.39 18.59
CA ASP A 21 10.38 1.47 19.20
C ASP A 21 10.64 2.53 18.11
N ALA A 22 9.98 3.69 18.20
CA ALA A 22 10.20 4.83 17.31
C ALA A 22 11.61 5.44 17.47
N GLY A 23 12.46 4.81 18.29
CA GLY A 23 13.84 5.18 18.56
C GLY A 23 14.64 5.40 17.27
N SER A 24 14.84 6.69 16.97
CA SER A 24 15.84 7.27 16.05
C SER A 24 15.51 7.45 14.56
N ILE A 25 14.24 7.45 14.14
CA ILE A 25 13.93 8.01 12.80
C ILE A 25 13.83 9.54 12.95
N SER A 26 14.95 10.24 12.69
CA SER A 26 14.89 11.68 12.49
C SER A 26 14.06 11.96 11.23
N VAL A 27 13.21 12.99 11.27
CA VAL A 27 12.37 13.41 10.13
C VAL A 27 13.21 13.73 8.87
N ASP A 28 14.52 13.94 9.04
CA ASP A 28 15.48 14.32 8.00
C ASP A 28 16.44 13.19 7.50
N ASP A 29 16.59 12.03 8.19
CA ASP A 29 17.59 11.00 7.79
C ASP A 29 17.01 9.66 7.29
N GLY A 30 15.68 9.49 7.28
CA GLY A 30 15.05 8.26 6.77
C GLY A 30 15.03 8.19 5.24
N ASP A 31 15.36 7.03 4.66
CA ASP A 31 15.11 6.77 3.24
C ASP A 31 13.60 6.83 2.99
N VAL A 32 13.15 7.87 2.29
CA VAL A 32 11.73 8.10 2.01
C VAL A 32 11.08 6.93 1.25
N GLN A 33 11.86 6.13 0.52
CA GLN A 33 11.35 4.93 -0.13
C GLN A 33 11.01 3.85 0.90
N ASP A 34 11.83 3.68 1.95
CA ASP A 34 11.55 2.74 3.03
C ASP A 34 10.29 3.17 3.80
N ALA A 35 10.10 4.47 4.03
CA ALA A 35 8.87 5.02 4.60
C ALA A 35 7.65 4.70 3.71
N ALA A 36 7.77 4.89 2.39
CA ALA A 36 6.71 4.56 1.45
C ALA A 36 6.41 3.06 1.38
N HIS A 37 7.43 2.18 1.43
CA HIS A 37 7.25 0.73 1.49
C HIS A 37 6.49 0.31 2.74
N PHE A 38 6.91 0.83 3.90
CA PHE A 38 6.25 0.55 5.15
C PHE A 38 4.79 1.00 5.12
N LEU A 39 4.54 2.24 4.69
CA LEU A 39 3.18 2.79 4.63
C LEU A 39 2.28 2.03 3.65
N ALA A 40 2.81 1.57 2.51
CA ALA A 40 2.07 0.72 1.59
C ALA A 40 1.68 -0.63 2.24
N CYS A 41 2.59 -1.26 2.96
CA CYS A 41 2.30 -2.49 3.69
C CYS A 41 1.31 -2.25 4.84
N TYR A 42 1.51 -1.19 5.62
CA TYR A 42 0.63 -0.79 6.73
C TYR A 42 -0.80 -0.57 6.24
N LEU A 43 -0.99 0.25 5.20
CA LEU A 43 -2.32 0.53 4.63
C LEU A 43 -2.96 -0.74 4.05
N THR A 44 -2.17 -1.62 3.45
CA THR A 44 -2.67 -2.90 2.93
C THR A 44 -3.12 -3.82 4.07
N VAL A 45 -2.36 -3.93 5.16
CA VAL A 45 -2.76 -4.72 6.34
C VAL A 45 -4.03 -4.14 6.97
N LYS A 46 -4.14 -2.81 7.11
CA LYS A 46 -5.37 -2.17 7.60
C LYS A 46 -6.54 -2.42 6.67
N ALA A 47 -6.33 -2.35 5.36
CA ALA A 47 -7.36 -2.64 4.36
C ALA A 47 -7.86 -4.09 4.46
N ILE A 48 -6.96 -5.08 4.58
CA ILE A 48 -7.30 -6.50 4.76
C ILE A 48 -8.15 -6.69 6.03
N GLN A 49 -7.74 -6.08 7.14
CA GLN A 49 -8.47 -6.14 8.41
C GLN A 49 -9.88 -5.53 8.30
N LEU A 50 -9.99 -4.37 7.65
CA LEU A 50 -11.26 -3.66 7.48
C LEU A 50 -12.18 -4.30 6.44
N ALA A 51 -11.61 -5.05 5.49
CA ALA A 51 -12.33 -5.90 4.56
C ALA A 51 -12.72 -7.26 5.17
N GLU A 52 -12.37 -7.49 6.45
CA GLU A 52 -12.62 -8.74 7.18
C GLU A 52 -12.04 -9.99 6.48
N ARG A 53 -10.90 -9.83 5.79
CA ARG A 53 -10.21 -10.92 5.07
C ARG A 53 -9.03 -11.48 5.87
N SER A 54 -8.62 -12.70 5.53
CA SER A 54 -7.57 -13.45 6.23
C SER A 54 -6.57 -14.03 5.23
N PRO A 55 -5.36 -13.44 5.11
CA PRO A 55 -4.31 -13.99 4.23
C PRO A 55 -3.89 -15.41 4.61
N ALA A 56 -3.99 -15.78 5.89
CA ALA A 56 -3.68 -17.13 6.36
C ALA A 56 -4.69 -18.16 5.84
N ASP A 57 -5.99 -17.82 5.87
CA ASP A 57 -7.03 -18.71 5.35
C ASP A 57 -6.97 -18.77 3.82
N GLU A 58 -6.76 -17.63 3.14
CA GLU A 58 -6.65 -17.57 1.69
C GLU A 58 -5.42 -18.28 1.15
N ARG A 59 -4.30 -18.29 1.88
CA ARG A 59 -3.15 -19.14 1.49
C ARG A 59 -3.56 -20.60 1.28
N VAL A 60 -4.52 -21.08 2.06
CA VAL A 60 -5.03 -22.46 1.99
C VAL A 60 -6.18 -22.59 1.00
N GLU A 61 -7.10 -21.63 0.98
CA GLU A 61 -8.38 -21.73 0.27
C GLU A 61 -8.38 -21.09 -1.13
N ASN A 62 -7.61 -20.01 -1.33
CA ASN A 62 -7.51 -19.25 -2.58
C ASN A 62 -6.18 -18.49 -2.67
N PHE A 63 -5.09 -19.23 -2.94
CA PHE A 63 -3.73 -18.69 -2.91
C PHE A 63 -3.50 -17.48 -3.84
N ASP A 64 -4.18 -17.43 -5.00
CA ASP A 64 -4.05 -16.32 -5.94
C ASP A 64 -4.50 -14.97 -5.33
N MET A 65 -5.34 -14.99 -4.28
CA MET A 65 -5.75 -13.76 -3.60
C MET A 65 -4.57 -13.01 -2.95
N LEU A 66 -3.52 -13.72 -2.53
CA LEU A 66 -2.31 -13.09 -2.01
C LEU A 66 -1.63 -12.22 -3.09
N SER A 67 -1.76 -12.60 -4.36
CA SER A 67 -1.27 -11.80 -5.49
C SER A 67 -2.11 -10.53 -5.73
N VAL A 68 -3.40 -10.55 -5.37
CA VAL A 68 -4.28 -9.36 -5.43
C VAL A 68 -3.87 -8.35 -4.36
N TYR A 69 -3.57 -8.82 -3.15
CA TYR A 69 -3.03 -7.97 -2.07
C TYR A 69 -1.67 -7.38 -2.43
N GLN A 70 -0.81 -8.18 -3.06
CA GLN A 70 0.46 -7.70 -3.59
C GLN A 70 0.24 -6.59 -4.63
N ALA A 71 -0.69 -6.79 -5.57
CA ALA A 71 -1.04 -5.77 -6.58
C ALA A 71 -1.61 -4.50 -5.94
N TYR A 72 -2.48 -4.65 -4.93
CA TYR A 72 -3.04 -3.53 -4.17
C TYR A 72 -1.95 -2.72 -3.46
N ALA A 73 -1.03 -3.39 -2.77
CA ALA A 73 0.08 -2.73 -2.09
C ALA A 73 1.00 -1.98 -3.08
N MET A 74 1.23 -2.55 -4.27
CA MET A 74 1.97 -1.88 -5.35
C MET A 74 1.24 -0.63 -5.87
N LEU A 75 -0.09 -0.66 -5.98
CA LEU A 75 -0.89 0.53 -6.33
C LEU A 75 -0.78 1.61 -5.25
N VAL A 76 -0.95 1.24 -3.98
CA VAL A 76 -0.80 2.18 -2.85
C VAL A 76 0.59 2.79 -2.84
N TYR A 77 1.63 1.97 -2.99
CA TYR A 77 3.02 2.45 -3.09
C TYR A 77 3.19 3.45 -4.23
N THR A 78 2.63 3.15 -5.41
CA THR A 78 2.72 4.03 -6.58
C THR A 78 2.20 5.43 -6.28
N TYR A 79 1.04 5.54 -5.62
CA TYR A 79 0.47 6.84 -5.27
C TYR A 79 1.18 7.52 -4.11
N LEU A 80 1.82 6.76 -3.21
CA LEU A 80 2.70 7.33 -2.19
C LEU A 80 3.96 7.94 -2.79
N VAL A 81 4.55 7.35 -3.85
CA VAL A 81 5.82 7.84 -4.39
C VAL A 81 5.69 8.79 -5.57
N LEU A 82 4.53 8.86 -6.22
CA LEU A 82 4.32 9.72 -7.38
C LEU A 82 4.63 11.21 -7.10
N PRO A 83 4.20 11.80 -5.96
CA PRO A 83 4.57 13.18 -5.62
C PRO A 83 6.06 13.39 -5.32
N LEU A 84 6.81 12.34 -4.96
CA LEU A 84 8.25 12.44 -4.70
C LEU A 84 9.07 12.68 -5.98
N GLY A 85 8.48 12.47 -7.16
CA GLY A 85 9.10 12.81 -8.43
C GLY A 85 9.43 14.30 -8.54
N ASP A 86 8.60 15.18 -7.96
CA ASP A 86 8.85 16.63 -7.90
C ASP A 86 10.05 16.98 -6.98
N GLU A 87 10.42 16.06 -6.09
CA GLU A 87 11.59 16.15 -5.20
C GLU A 87 12.82 15.41 -5.76
N GLY A 88 12.72 14.85 -6.98
CA GLY A 88 13.82 14.16 -7.66
C GLY A 88 14.06 12.73 -7.19
N VAL A 89 13.14 12.15 -6.43
CA VAL A 89 13.23 10.75 -5.97
C VAL A 89 12.70 9.82 -7.06
N GLN A 90 13.49 8.83 -7.43
CA GLN A 90 13.10 7.80 -8.40
C GLN A 90 12.83 6.47 -7.69
N PRO A 91 11.59 5.97 -7.70
CA PRO A 91 11.24 4.70 -7.06
C PRO A 91 11.74 3.50 -7.87
N ASP A 92 12.25 2.48 -7.17
CA ASP A 92 12.58 1.18 -7.75
C ASP A 92 11.41 0.20 -7.57
N PHE A 93 10.51 0.17 -8.55
CA PHE A 93 9.32 -0.70 -8.49
C PHE A 93 9.63 -2.20 -8.48
N GLN A 94 10.75 -2.65 -9.06
CA GLN A 94 11.12 -4.07 -9.07
C GLN A 94 11.58 -4.51 -7.69
N LYS A 95 12.51 -3.77 -7.08
CA LYS A 95 12.95 -4.02 -5.71
C LYS A 95 11.77 -3.89 -4.74
N THR A 96 10.91 -2.90 -4.96
CA THR A 96 9.72 -2.67 -4.13
C THR A 96 8.77 -3.86 -4.12
N ALA A 97 8.47 -4.45 -5.28
CA ALA A 97 7.58 -5.61 -5.34
C ALA A 97 8.10 -6.76 -4.46
N VAL A 98 9.41 -7.02 -4.48
CA VAL A 98 10.04 -8.04 -3.63
C VAL A 98 9.95 -7.67 -2.15
N THR A 99 10.25 -6.42 -1.80
CA THR A 99 10.17 -5.94 -0.41
C THR A 99 8.76 -6.08 0.14
N ILE A 100 7.75 -5.58 -0.58
CA ILE A 100 6.35 -5.61 -0.16
C ILE A 100 5.87 -7.05 0.05
N ALA A 101 6.15 -7.97 -0.88
CA ALA A 101 5.72 -9.35 -0.77
C ALA A 101 6.30 -10.02 0.49
N LYS A 102 7.59 -9.81 0.77
CA LYS A 102 8.25 -10.36 1.96
C LYS A 102 7.77 -9.72 3.26
N SER A 103 7.42 -8.44 3.24
CA SER A 103 6.88 -7.72 4.39
C SER A 103 5.44 -8.14 4.72
N LEU A 104 4.61 -8.37 3.70
CA LEU A 104 3.20 -8.78 3.89
C LEU A 104 3.07 -10.26 4.23
N PHE A 105 3.93 -11.12 3.68
CA PHE A 105 3.75 -12.57 3.72
C PHE A 105 4.98 -13.32 4.24
N VAL A 106 5.35 -13.04 5.49
CA VAL A 106 6.59 -13.55 6.13
C VAL A 106 6.67 -15.08 6.19
N GLU A 107 5.53 -15.78 6.20
CA GLU A 107 5.46 -17.24 6.37
C GLU A 107 5.48 -18.03 5.05
N LEU A 108 5.55 -17.36 3.90
CA LEU A 108 5.62 -18.04 2.60
C LEU A 108 7.03 -18.55 2.31
N SER A 109 7.10 -19.62 1.53
CA SER A 109 8.34 -20.09 0.91
C SER A 109 8.81 -19.19 -0.23
N GLU A 110 10.03 -19.39 -0.71
CA GLU A 110 10.57 -18.64 -1.85
C GLU A 110 9.76 -18.87 -3.15
N ASP A 111 9.32 -20.10 -3.39
CA ASP A 111 8.50 -20.44 -4.57
C ASP A 111 7.13 -19.74 -4.51
N GLU A 112 6.48 -19.76 -3.33
CA GLU A 112 5.23 -19.04 -3.10
C GLU A 112 5.41 -17.52 -3.27
N TRP A 113 6.52 -16.94 -2.79
CA TRP A 113 6.82 -15.52 -3.02
C TRP A 113 6.97 -15.18 -4.50
N LEU A 114 7.70 -16.00 -5.26
CA LEU A 114 7.87 -15.80 -6.69
C LEU A 114 6.52 -15.79 -7.42
N GLU A 115 5.66 -16.77 -7.12
CA GLU A 115 4.33 -16.88 -7.73
C GLU A 115 3.46 -15.64 -7.45
N ILE A 116 3.37 -15.19 -6.19
CA ILE A 116 2.54 -14.02 -5.86
C ILE A 116 3.13 -12.72 -6.40
N ILE A 117 4.47 -12.61 -6.52
CA ILE A 117 5.12 -11.43 -7.07
C ILE A 117 4.85 -11.36 -8.57
N GLU A 118 5.01 -12.45 -9.31
CA GLU A 118 4.76 -12.51 -10.75
C GLU A 118 3.28 -12.27 -11.07
N SER A 119 2.38 -13.01 -10.41
CA SER A 119 0.93 -12.86 -10.59
C SER A 119 0.47 -11.45 -10.16
N GLY A 120 0.99 -10.94 -9.04
CA GLY A 120 0.65 -9.62 -8.52
C GLY A 120 1.15 -8.48 -9.41
N GLN A 121 2.36 -8.60 -9.98
CA GLN A 121 2.85 -7.64 -10.96
C GLN A 121 1.99 -7.65 -12.23
N HIS A 122 1.57 -8.83 -12.70
CA HIS A 122 0.67 -8.91 -13.85
C HIS A 122 -0.66 -8.21 -13.57
N LYS A 123 -1.28 -8.47 -12.41
CA LYS A 123 -2.52 -7.79 -11.98
C LYS A 123 -2.33 -6.27 -11.85
N TYR A 124 -1.23 -5.83 -11.25
CA TYR A 124 -0.87 -4.41 -11.16
C TYR A 124 -0.79 -3.74 -12.54
N GLN A 125 -0.14 -4.39 -13.52
CA GLN A 125 -0.05 -3.90 -14.89
C GLN A 125 -1.43 -3.87 -15.57
N LEU A 126 -2.22 -4.93 -15.43
CA LEU A 126 -3.59 -4.98 -15.97
C LEU A 126 -4.44 -3.81 -15.46
N ILE A 127 -4.36 -3.51 -14.16
CA ILE A 127 -5.08 -2.38 -13.57
C ILE A 127 -4.51 -1.05 -14.10
N GLY A 128 -3.19 -0.92 -14.22
CA GLY A 128 -2.54 0.31 -14.72
C GLY A 128 -2.90 0.63 -16.18
N ASP A 129 -2.89 -0.39 -17.03
CA ASP A 129 -3.10 -0.27 -18.48
C ASP A 129 -4.59 -0.25 -18.88
N ALA A 130 -5.50 -0.57 -17.95
CA ALA A 130 -6.92 -0.61 -18.24
C ALA A 130 -7.48 0.80 -18.58
N GLU A 131 -7.99 0.90 -19.80
CA GLU A 131 -8.69 2.10 -20.32
C GLU A 131 -10.19 2.13 -19.99
N ALA A 132 -10.73 1.04 -19.44
CA ALA A 132 -12.13 0.99 -19.05
C ALA A 132 -12.41 1.99 -17.92
N GLU A 133 -13.51 2.73 -18.03
CA GLU A 133 -13.84 3.85 -17.14
C GLU A 133 -13.84 3.48 -15.65
N HIS A 134 -14.33 2.30 -15.29
CA HIS A 134 -14.35 1.83 -13.90
C HIS A 134 -12.94 1.65 -13.32
N TRP A 135 -11.97 1.18 -14.10
CA TRP A 135 -10.58 1.07 -13.66
C TRP A 135 -9.89 2.43 -13.57
N MET A 136 -10.21 3.36 -14.48
CA MET A 136 -9.74 4.74 -14.37
C MET A 136 -10.25 5.43 -13.10
N ASN A 137 -11.55 5.27 -12.80
CA ASN A 137 -12.17 5.81 -11.59
C ASN A 137 -11.57 5.17 -10.33
N TYR A 138 -11.41 3.85 -10.32
CA TYR A 138 -10.77 3.13 -9.22
C TYR A 138 -9.36 3.68 -8.92
N ARG A 139 -8.53 3.86 -9.96
CA ARG A 139 -7.19 4.43 -9.83
C ARG A 139 -7.22 5.85 -9.25
N GLN A 140 -8.10 6.71 -9.75
CA GLN A 140 -8.26 8.08 -9.24
C GLN A 140 -8.76 8.13 -7.80
N ASP A 141 -9.67 7.24 -7.41
CA ASP A 141 -10.20 7.23 -6.06
C ASP A 141 -9.18 6.66 -5.06
N LEU A 142 -8.35 5.70 -5.49
CA LEU A 142 -7.24 5.21 -4.67
C LEU A 142 -6.17 6.30 -4.47
N ASP A 143 -5.81 7.04 -5.53
CA ASP A 143 -4.92 8.19 -5.44
C ASP A 143 -5.44 9.23 -4.43
N LYS A 144 -6.71 9.64 -4.55
CA LYS A 144 -7.35 10.56 -3.59
C LYS A 144 -7.31 10.02 -2.16
N ALA A 145 -7.57 8.72 -1.96
CA ALA A 145 -7.52 8.12 -0.62
C ALA A 145 -6.11 8.17 -0.03
N VAL A 146 -5.08 7.89 -0.82
CA VAL A 146 -3.67 8.00 -0.41
C VAL A 146 -3.31 9.45 -0.05
N VAL A 147 -3.66 10.42 -0.90
CA VAL A 147 -3.43 11.85 -0.61
C VAL A 147 -4.18 12.29 0.64
N ALA A 148 -5.45 11.91 0.79
CA ALA A 148 -6.27 12.25 1.94
C ALA A 148 -5.67 11.67 3.23
N PHE A 149 -5.21 10.42 3.22
CA PHE A 149 -4.53 9.80 4.35
C PHE A 149 -3.26 10.56 4.74
N VAL A 150 -2.43 10.92 3.75
CA VAL A 150 -1.19 11.64 4.00
C VAL A 150 -1.46 13.01 4.61
N VAL A 151 -2.44 13.75 4.07
CA VAL A 151 -2.84 15.06 4.60
C VAL A 151 -3.43 14.92 6.01
N ALA A 152 -4.36 13.99 6.22
CA ALA A 152 -5.02 13.76 7.50
C ALA A 152 -4.04 13.44 8.64
N GLY A 153 -2.98 12.69 8.36
CA GLY A 153 -1.99 12.33 9.39
C GLY A 153 -0.83 13.31 9.55
N THR A 154 -0.75 14.38 8.73
CA THR A 154 0.37 15.34 8.80
C THR A 154 -0.03 16.81 8.84
N ASP A 155 -1.30 17.13 8.66
CA ASP A 155 -1.84 18.47 8.80
C ASP A 155 -2.85 18.53 9.94
N GLU A 156 -2.51 19.26 11.01
CA GLU A 156 -3.38 19.45 12.18
C GLU A 156 -4.71 20.14 11.87
N ASN A 157 -4.81 20.81 10.70
CA ASN A 157 -6.03 21.48 10.24
C ASN A 157 -6.83 20.64 9.24
N ALA A 158 -6.43 19.39 8.98
CA ALA A 158 -7.16 18.51 8.09
C ALA A 158 -8.60 18.30 8.61
N PRO A 159 -9.59 18.26 7.70
CA PRO A 159 -11.00 18.08 8.09
C PRO A 159 -11.31 16.66 8.60
N PHE A 160 -10.40 15.71 8.39
CA PHE A 160 -10.54 14.30 8.75
C PHE A 160 -9.26 13.81 9.42
N SER A 161 -9.39 12.81 10.28
CA SER A 161 -8.27 12.05 10.85
C SER A 161 -7.91 10.85 9.97
N PRO A 162 -6.72 10.24 10.13
CA PRO A 162 -6.38 9.01 9.42
C PRO A 162 -7.41 7.88 9.63
N GLU A 163 -7.95 7.76 10.83
CA GLU A 163 -8.97 6.75 11.19
C GLU A 163 -10.26 6.89 10.37
N ASP A 164 -10.62 8.12 9.98
CA ASP A 164 -11.78 8.38 9.12
C ASP A 164 -11.55 7.94 7.66
N ILE A 165 -10.28 7.90 7.23
CA ILE A 165 -9.89 7.55 5.85
C ILE A 165 -9.65 6.04 5.70
N LEU A 166 -9.12 5.37 6.73
CA LEU A 166 -8.79 3.94 6.69
C LEU A 166 -9.91 3.03 6.14
N PRO A 167 -11.20 3.20 6.50
CA PRO A 167 -12.30 2.38 5.94
C PRO A 167 -12.41 2.41 4.42
N ILE A 168 -11.99 3.50 3.78
CA ILE A 168 -12.00 3.64 2.31
C ILE A 168 -11.03 2.61 1.70
N PHE A 169 -9.85 2.43 2.28
CA PHE A 169 -8.89 1.43 1.80
C PHE A 169 -9.44 0.01 1.92
N GLY A 170 -10.18 -0.31 2.99
CA GLY A 170 -10.87 -1.60 3.10
C GLY A 170 -11.86 -1.83 1.96
N THR A 171 -12.69 -0.83 1.66
CA THR A 171 -13.65 -0.90 0.53
C THR A 171 -12.95 -1.05 -0.82
N MET A 172 -11.89 -0.28 -1.05
CA MET A 172 -11.11 -0.33 -2.29
C MET A 172 -10.39 -1.67 -2.48
N LEU A 173 -9.95 -2.30 -1.38
CA LEU A 173 -9.40 -3.65 -1.43
C LEU A 173 -10.49 -4.67 -1.76
N SER A 174 -11.64 -4.64 -1.09
CA SER A 174 -12.76 -5.56 -1.36
C SER A 174 -13.19 -5.50 -2.82
N MET A 175 -13.35 -4.31 -3.39
CA MET A 175 -13.68 -4.13 -4.81
C MET A 175 -12.64 -4.78 -5.72
N LEU A 176 -11.35 -4.66 -5.38
CA LEU A 176 -10.28 -5.25 -6.17
C LEU A 176 -10.33 -6.78 -6.10
N CYS A 177 -10.50 -7.32 -4.90
CA CYS A 177 -10.61 -8.76 -4.71
C CYS A 177 -11.81 -9.34 -5.46
N GLU A 178 -12.99 -8.73 -5.38
CA GLU A 178 -14.19 -9.16 -6.12
C GLU A 178 -13.95 -9.16 -7.65
N ALA A 179 -13.21 -8.16 -8.16
CA ALA A 179 -12.87 -8.09 -9.57
C ALA A 179 -11.93 -9.22 -10.03
N PHE A 180 -11.09 -9.76 -9.15
CA PHE A 180 -10.17 -10.85 -9.45
C PHE A 180 -10.66 -12.24 -9.00
N GLU A 181 -11.68 -12.34 -8.14
CA GLU A 181 -12.38 -13.60 -7.83
C GLU A 181 -13.24 -14.09 -9.00
N SER A 182 -13.61 -13.19 -9.91
CA SER A 182 -14.53 -13.45 -11.03
C SER A 182 -13.83 -13.78 -12.37
N LEU A 183 -12.51 -13.92 -12.36
CA LEU A 183 -11.66 -14.23 -13.53
C LEU A 183 -11.19 -15.69 -13.51
#